data_AF-A0A2N5WVM1-F1
#
_entry.id   AF-A0A2N5WVM1-F1
#
_cell.length_a   1.000
_cell.length_b   1.000
_cell.length_c   1.000
_cell.angle_alpha   90.00
_cell.angle_beta   90.00
_cell.angle_gamma   90.00
#
_symmetry.space_group_name_H-M   'P 1'
#
loop_
_entity.id
_entity.type
_entity.pdbx_description
1 polymer ?
#
loop_
_entity_poly.entity_id
_entity_poly.type
_entity_poly.pdbx_seq_one_letter_code
_entity_poly.pdbx_strand_id
1 'polypeptide(L)'
;EPSLRRLLERGRKEAAALAGSGPAGLVHGDLHPGNVLDGGSGRGFVAVDPRPCVGVPDFDAADWVLEGVADAAEAVRRAGELAALVPGSSSGRILGWCRSLAPLVAVPRAAAGRDDPATRFLLEWCGGSTGG
;
A
#
# COMPACT_ATOMS: atom_id res chain seq x y z
N GLU A 1 12.66 -19.76 0.59
CA GLU A 1 12.15 -19.90 1.96
C GLU A 1 10.61 -20.02 1.90
N PRO A 2 10.00 -21.16 2.29
CA PRO A 2 8.56 -21.42 2.16
C PRO A 2 7.63 -20.46 2.93
N SER A 3 8.15 -19.64 3.85
CA SER A 3 7.36 -18.61 4.56
C SER A 3 7.10 -17.39 3.67
N LEU A 4 8.09 -16.89 2.92
CA LEU A 4 7.93 -15.67 2.09
C LEU A 4 6.92 -15.84 0.97
N ARG A 5 6.91 -17.01 0.32
CA ARG A 5 5.90 -17.34 -0.70
C ARG A 5 4.48 -17.35 -0.12
N ARG A 6 4.32 -17.85 1.10
CA ARG A 6 3.02 -17.86 1.80
C ARG A 6 2.53 -16.44 2.11
N LEU A 7 3.44 -15.52 2.46
CA LEU A 7 3.09 -14.10 2.65
C LEU A 7 2.55 -13.48 1.36
N LEU A 8 3.21 -13.74 0.22
CA LEU A 8 2.76 -13.26 -1.10
C LEU A 8 1.39 -13.85 -1.49
N GLU A 9 1.20 -15.17 -1.30
CA GLU A 9 -0.06 -15.85 -1.61
C GLU A 9 -1.22 -15.32 -0.75
N ARG A 10 -0.95 -15.06 0.54
CA ARG A 10 -1.91 -14.43 1.45
C ARG A 10 -2.26 -13.02 1.01
N GLY A 11 -1.26 -12.17 0.77
CA GLY A 11 -1.46 -10.80 0.33
C GLY A 11 -2.30 -10.73 -0.95
N ARG A 12 -2.00 -11.61 -1.93
CA ARG A 12 -2.80 -11.74 -3.16
C ARG A 12 -4.27 -12.07 -2.89
N LYS A 13 -4.56 -12.97 -1.94
CA LYS A 13 -5.94 -13.36 -1.58
C LYS A 13 -6.68 -12.20 -0.91
N GLU A 14 -6.02 -11.48 -0.02
CA GLU A 14 -6.58 -10.32 0.67
C GLU A 14 -6.85 -9.17 -0.31
N ALA A 15 -5.90 -8.88 -1.20
CA ALA A 15 -6.04 -7.90 -2.29
C ALA A 15 -7.24 -8.22 -3.20
N ALA A 16 -7.42 -9.49 -3.58
CA ALA A 16 -8.55 -9.91 -4.39
C ALA A 16 -9.91 -9.69 -3.68
N ALA A 17 -9.97 -9.91 -2.36
CA ALA A 17 -11.18 -9.64 -1.58
C ALA A 17 -11.48 -8.14 -1.47
N LEU A 18 -10.45 -7.31 -1.29
CA LEU A 18 -10.60 -5.85 -1.26
C LEU A 18 -11.08 -5.31 -2.61
N ALA A 19 -10.52 -5.80 -3.71
CA ALA A 19 -10.94 -5.42 -5.06
C ALA A 19 -12.43 -5.70 -5.34
N GLY A 20 -13.01 -6.72 -4.70
CA GLY A 20 -14.41 -7.10 -4.87
C GLY A 20 -15.41 -6.43 -3.92
N SER A 21 -14.97 -5.55 -3.00
CA SER A 21 -15.82 -5.03 -1.91
C SER A 21 -15.97 -3.51 -1.85
N GLY A 22 -15.32 -2.75 -2.74
CA GLY A 22 -15.40 -1.29 -2.81
C GLY A 22 -16.10 -0.75 -4.06
N PRO A 23 -16.34 0.58 -4.14
CA PRO A 23 -16.83 1.21 -5.36
C PRO A 23 -15.80 1.04 -6.48
N ALA A 24 -16.26 0.57 -7.65
CA ALA A 24 -15.41 0.44 -8.82
C ALA A 24 -15.11 1.83 -9.42
N GLY A 25 -13.84 2.08 -9.72
CA GLY A 25 -13.34 3.30 -10.32
C GLY A 25 -12.03 3.06 -11.07
N LEU A 26 -11.58 4.08 -11.80
CA LEU A 26 -10.27 4.05 -12.45
C LEU A 26 -9.19 4.15 -11.37
N VAL A 27 -8.19 3.27 -11.44
CA VAL A 27 -6.97 3.35 -10.65
C VAL A 27 -5.77 3.63 -11.54
N HIS A 28 -4.78 4.35 -11.03
CA HIS A 28 -3.48 4.50 -11.66
C HIS A 28 -2.75 3.16 -11.71
N GLY A 29 -2.85 2.37 -10.63
CA GLY A 29 -2.31 1.01 -10.56
C GLY A 29 -0.82 0.93 -10.18
N ASP A 30 -0.17 2.08 -9.99
CA ASP A 30 1.26 2.22 -9.63
C ASP A 30 1.56 3.62 -9.05
N LEU A 31 0.62 4.19 -8.27
CA LEU A 31 0.73 5.57 -7.80
C LEU A 31 1.59 5.67 -6.53
N HIS A 32 2.90 5.66 -6.70
CA HIS A 32 3.87 5.93 -5.64
C HIS A 32 4.55 7.30 -5.83
N PRO A 33 5.22 7.87 -4.81
CA PRO A 33 5.85 9.19 -4.92
C PRO A 33 6.77 9.37 -6.14
N GLY A 34 7.49 8.31 -6.53
CA GLY A 34 8.36 8.34 -7.73
C GLY A 34 7.62 8.52 -9.07
N ASN A 35 6.32 8.26 -9.11
CA ASN A 35 5.45 8.43 -10.29
C ASN A 35 4.64 9.73 -10.23
N VAL A 36 4.97 10.64 -9.31
CA VAL A 36 4.39 11.98 -9.24
C VAL A 36 5.48 13.02 -9.47
N LEU A 37 5.34 13.76 -10.57
CA LEU A 37 6.28 14.82 -10.94
C LEU A 37 5.67 16.19 -10.62
N ASP A 38 6.51 17.14 -10.20
CA ASP A 38 6.14 18.55 -10.18
C ASP A 38 6.20 19.09 -11.63
N GLY A 39 5.04 19.33 -12.22
CA GLY A 39 4.90 19.89 -13.57
C GLY A 39 5.21 21.40 -13.64
N GLY A 40 5.58 22.03 -12.53
CA GLY A 40 5.88 23.44 -12.41
C GLY A 40 4.63 24.33 -12.31
N SER A 41 4.88 25.63 -12.25
CA SER A 41 3.83 26.64 -12.10
C SER A 41 2.77 26.53 -13.20
N GLY A 42 1.52 26.30 -12.79
CA GLY A 42 0.36 26.21 -13.69
C GLY A 42 -0.03 24.79 -14.11
N ARG A 43 0.82 23.79 -13.88
CA ARG A 43 0.48 22.37 -14.13
C ARG A 43 0.29 21.57 -12.84
N GLY A 44 1.00 21.93 -11.77
CA GLY A 44 0.92 21.21 -10.50
C GLY A 44 1.48 19.79 -10.59
N PHE A 45 1.06 18.91 -9.68
CA PHE A 45 1.50 17.52 -9.66
C PHE A 45 0.92 16.72 -10.83
N VAL A 46 1.77 15.93 -11.50
CA VAL A 46 1.41 15.08 -12.64
C VAL A 46 1.75 13.63 -12.31
N ALA A 47 0.75 12.76 -12.33
CA ALA A 47 0.95 11.31 -12.25
C ALA A 47 1.42 10.76 -13.60
N VAL A 48 2.45 9.92 -13.61
CA VAL A 48 3.07 9.35 -14.81
C VAL A 48 3.20 7.82 -14.71
N ASP A 49 3.41 7.19 -15.86
CA ASP A 49 3.58 5.72 -16.00
C ASP A 49 2.44 4.88 -15.38
N PRO A 50 1.18 5.10 -15.81
CA PRO A 50 0.05 4.36 -15.26
C PRO A 50 0.04 2.91 -15.72
N ARG A 51 -0.47 2.03 -14.84
CA ARG A 51 -0.87 0.65 -15.15
C ARG A 51 -2.38 0.54 -14.94
N PRO A 52 -3.19 1.21 -15.78
CA PRO A 52 -4.57 1.50 -15.46
C PRO A 52 -5.43 0.25 -15.43
N CYS A 53 -6.30 0.16 -14.44
CA CYS A 53 -7.37 -0.84 -14.40
C CYS A 53 -8.64 -0.29 -13.73
N VAL A 54 -9.71 -1.07 -13.79
CA VAL A 54 -10.92 -0.81 -13.00
C VAL A 54 -10.76 -1.55 -11.67
N GLY A 55 -10.77 -0.81 -10.57
CA GLY A 55 -10.55 -1.33 -9.23
C GLY A 55 -11.16 -0.43 -8.16
N VAL A 56 -10.70 -0.57 -6.91
CA VAL A 56 -11.13 0.31 -5.81
C VAL A 56 -10.11 1.45 -5.69
N PRO A 57 -10.50 2.74 -5.84
CA PRO A 57 -9.56 3.88 -5.84
C PRO A 57 -8.63 3.99 -4.63
N ASP A 58 -9.05 3.48 -3.45
CA ASP A 58 -8.20 3.44 -2.25
C ASP A 58 -6.90 2.63 -2.42
N PHE A 59 -6.80 1.80 -3.47
CA PHE A 59 -5.58 1.08 -3.84
C PHE A 59 -4.39 2.05 -4.04
N ASP A 60 -4.62 3.15 -4.76
CA ASP A 60 -3.56 4.10 -5.15
C ASP A 60 -2.97 4.88 -3.95
N ALA A 61 -3.57 4.78 -2.77
CA ALA A 61 -3.06 5.40 -1.55
C ALA A 61 -2.06 4.52 -0.77
N ALA A 62 -1.97 3.22 -1.08
CA ALA A 62 -1.25 2.27 -0.24
C ALA A 62 0.26 2.53 -0.18
N ASP A 63 0.91 2.80 -1.32
CA ASP A 63 2.35 3.04 -1.35
C ASP A 63 2.77 4.28 -0.55
N TRP A 64 1.93 5.31 -0.52
CA TRP A 64 2.15 6.52 0.29
C TRP A 64 2.17 6.23 1.79
N VAL A 65 1.35 5.28 2.24
CA VAL A 65 1.35 4.84 3.64
C VAL A 65 2.57 3.98 3.93
N LEU A 66 2.89 3.05 3.03
CA LEU A 66 3.96 2.06 3.21
C LEU A 66 5.38 2.64 3.13
N GLU A 67 5.57 3.77 2.46
CA GLU A 67 6.89 4.39 2.27
C GLU A 67 7.58 4.68 3.62
N GLY A 68 8.58 3.88 3.97
CA GLY A 68 9.38 4.05 5.19
C GLY A 68 8.64 3.83 6.51
N VAL A 69 7.45 3.23 6.51
CA VAL A 69 6.69 2.96 7.74
C VAL A 69 7.37 1.87 8.58
N ALA A 70 7.44 2.08 9.90
CA ALA A 70 8.10 1.16 10.83
C ALA A 70 7.20 0.70 12.00
N ASP A 71 5.97 1.19 12.08
CA ASP A 71 5.01 0.76 13.09
C ASP A 71 3.55 0.94 12.63
N ALA A 72 2.63 0.25 13.31
CA ALA A 72 1.22 0.24 12.95
C ALA A 72 0.49 1.54 13.26
N ALA A 73 0.90 2.28 14.30
CA ALA A 73 0.25 3.53 14.68
C ALA A 73 0.49 4.59 13.61
N GLU A 74 1.71 4.66 13.08
CA GLU A 74 2.08 5.52 11.96
C GLU A 74 1.33 5.15 10.68
N ALA A 75 1.21 3.85 10.37
CA ALA A 75 0.41 3.40 9.23
C ALA A 75 -1.06 3.83 9.34
N VAL A 76 -1.66 3.67 10.52
CA VAL A 76 -3.04 4.09 10.81
C VAL A 76 -3.20 5.60 10.68
N ARG A 77 -2.27 6.37 11.23
CA ARG A 77 -2.28 7.84 11.16
C ARG A 77 -2.23 8.31 9.70
N ARG A 78 -1.27 7.82 8.91
CA ARG A 78 -1.12 8.19 7.49
C ARG A 78 -2.34 7.81 6.64
N ALA A 79 -2.88 6.61 6.86
CA ALA A 79 -4.09 6.19 6.16
C ALA A 79 -5.31 7.06 6.50
N GLY A 80 -5.40 7.52 7.76
CA GLY A 80 -6.42 8.48 8.20
C GLY A 80 -6.27 9.84 7.53
N GLU A 81 -5.05 10.37 7.48
CA GLU A 81 -4.75 11.65 6.83
C GLU A 81 -5.05 11.63 5.33
N LEU A 82 -4.61 10.59 4.61
CA LEU A 82 -4.90 10.44 3.19
C LEU A 82 -6.40 10.30 2.92
N ALA A 83 -7.11 9.49 3.71
CA ALA A 83 -8.55 9.33 3.56
C ALA A 83 -9.31 10.64 3.80
N ALA A 84 -8.83 11.52 4.68
CA ALA A 84 -9.45 12.82 4.94
C ALA A 84 -9.28 13.81 3.77
N LEU A 85 -8.25 13.64 2.93
CA LEU A 85 -7.96 14.51 1.79
C LEU A 85 -8.69 14.10 0.51
N VAL A 86 -9.16 12.84 0.43
CA VAL A 86 -9.75 12.28 -0.80
C VAL A 86 -11.23 11.92 -0.57
N PRO A 87 -12.18 12.67 -1.15
CA PRO A 87 -13.60 12.35 -1.02
C PRO A 87 -13.93 10.92 -1.47
N GLY A 88 -14.65 10.19 -0.61
CA GLY A 88 -15.04 8.80 -0.87
C GLY A 88 -14.02 7.75 -0.44
N SER A 89 -12.80 8.15 -0.07
CA SER A 89 -11.81 7.23 0.49
C SER A 89 -12.14 6.75 1.90
N SER A 90 -11.59 5.60 2.27
CA SER A 90 -11.77 4.99 3.58
C SER A 90 -10.41 4.57 4.15
N SER A 91 -10.07 5.10 5.32
CA SER A 91 -8.86 4.72 6.04
C SER A 91 -8.77 3.20 6.28
N GLY A 92 -9.91 2.55 6.56
CA GLY A 92 -9.98 1.10 6.71
C GLY A 92 -9.64 0.34 5.42
N ARG A 93 -10.12 0.80 4.25
CA ARG A 93 -9.77 0.18 2.96
C ARG A 93 -8.32 0.43 2.59
N ILE A 94 -7.81 1.65 2.81
CA ILE A 94 -6.39 1.99 2.60
C ILE A 94 -5.52 1.07 3.47
N LEU A 95 -5.83 0.90 4.75
CA LEU A 95 -5.09 -0.03 5.62
C LEU A 95 -5.19 -1.48 5.18
N GLY A 96 -6.35 -1.91 4.67
CA GLY A 96 -6.51 -3.22 4.04
C GLY A 96 -5.54 -3.40 2.86
N TRP A 97 -5.46 -2.40 1.98
CA TRP A 97 -4.51 -2.40 0.87
C TRP A 97 -3.07 -2.43 1.35
N CYS A 98 -2.71 -1.62 2.35
CA CYS A 98 -1.37 -1.62 2.94
C CYS A 98 -0.97 -3.01 3.45
N ARG A 99 -1.87 -3.69 4.19
CA ARG A 99 -1.60 -5.04 4.71
C ARG A 99 -1.44 -6.07 3.60
N SER A 100 -2.30 -6.02 2.58
CA SER A 100 -2.27 -6.97 1.46
C SER A 100 -1.08 -6.77 0.53
N LEU A 101 -0.57 -5.54 0.40
CA LEU A 101 0.58 -5.18 -0.44
C LEU A 101 1.91 -5.18 0.32
N ALA A 102 1.92 -5.12 1.66
CA ALA A 102 3.13 -5.18 2.47
C ALA A 102 4.10 -6.34 2.09
N PRO A 103 3.64 -7.56 1.75
CA PRO A 103 4.54 -8.61 1.24
C PRO A 103 5.35 -8.21 0.00
N LEU A 104 4.78 -7.41 -0.91
CA LEU A 104 5.48 -6.94 -2.12
C LEU A 104 6.63 -5.99 -1.80
N VAL A 105 6.55 -5.30 -0.67
CA VAL A 105 7.62 -4.42 -0.17
C VAL A 105 8.60 -5.21 0.70
N ALA A 106 8.10 -6.04 1.62
CA ALA A 106 8.90 -6.75 2.61
C ALA A 106 9.79 -7.84 2.01
N VAL A 107 9.24 -8.67 1.11
CA VAL A 107 9.92 -9.87 0.59
C VAL A 107 11.17 -9.50 -0.21
N PRO A 108 11.16 -8.54 -1.16
CA PRO A 108 12.38 -8.14 -1.86
C PRO A 108 13.44 -7.55 -0.93
N ARG A 109 13.04 -6.78 0.08
CA ARG A 109 13.96 -6.20 1.07
C ARG A 109 14.66 -7.30 1.88
N ALA A 110 13.88 -8.26 2.38
CA ALA A 110 14.41 -9.40 3.12
C ALA A 110 15.31 -10.30 2.24
N ALA A 111 14.91 -10.55 0.99
CA ALA A 111 15.71 -11.31 0.03
C ALA A 111 17.05 -10.61 -0.31
N ALA A 112 17.08 -9.28 -0.25
CA ALA A 112 18.29 -8.47 -0.37
C ALA A 112 19.11 -8.37 0.94
N GLY A 113 18.71 -9.08 2.00
CA GLY A 113 19.41 -9.08 3.29
C GLY A 113 19.22 -7.82 4.12
N ARG A 114 18.21 -7.00 3.83
CA ARG A 114 17.89 -5.82 4.66
C ARG A 114 17.23 -6.27 5.96
N ASP A 115 17.67 -5.67 7.07
CA ASP A 115 17.17 -5.93 8.42
C ASP A 115 17.03 -4.62 9.22
N ASP A 116 16.40 -3.63 8.59
CA ASP A 116 16.05 -2.35 9.20
C ASP A 116 14.64 -2.40 9.85
N PRO A 117 14.29 -1.43 10.74
CA PRO A 117 13.00 -1.42 11.44
C PRO A 117 11.78 -1.53 10.52
N ALA A 118 11.79 -0.86 9.35
CA ALA A 118 10.69 -0.93 8.40
C ALA A 118 10.57 -2.34 7.80
N THR A 119 11.69 -2.96 7.43
CA THR A 119 11.67 -4.34 6.91
C THR A 119 11.11 -5.33 7.94
N ARG A 120 11.54 -5.25 9.22
CA ARG A 120 11.03 -6.11 10.28
C ARG A 120 9.54 -5.90 10.53
N PHE A 121 9.12 -4.64 10.65
CA PHE A 121 7.72 -4.29 10.84
C PHE A 121 6.85 -4.86 9.72
N LEU A 122 7.21 -4.67 8.45
CA LEU A 122 6.41 -5.16 7.33
C LEU A 122 6.31 -6.68 7.30
N LEU A 123 7.39 -7.40 7.64
CA LEU A 123 7.39 -8.87 7.75
C LEU A 123 6.45 -9.35 8.87
N GLU A 124 6.49 -8.71 10.05
CA GLU A 124 5.59 -9.02 11.17
C GLU A 124 4.14 -8.68 10.84
N TRP A 125 3.92 -7.52 10.23
CA TRP A 125 2.59 -6.99 9.92
C TRP A 125 1.85 -7.85 8.89
N CYS A 126 2.56 -8.36 7.87
CA CYS A 126 1.97 -9.32 6.91
C CYS A 126 1.93 -10.77 7.43
N GLY A 127 2.79 -11.12 8.39
CA GLY A 127 2.82 -12.42 9.08
C GLY A 127 1.59 -12.68 9.94
N GLY A 128 0.92 -11.63 10.42
CA GLY A 128 -0.34 -11.74 11.16
C GLY A 128 -0.17 -12.05 12.65
N SER A 129 0.70 -11.33 13.34
CA SER A 129 0.43 -11.05 14.75
C SER A 129 -0.58 -9.91 14.81
N THR A 130 -1.87 -10.26 14.84
CA THR A 130 -2.89 -9.38 15.44
C THR A 130 -2.58 -9.29 16.92
N GLY A 131 -1.65 -8.43 17.30
CA GLY A 131 -1.43 -8.06 18.69
C GLY A 131 -2.46 -7.00 19.08
N GLY A 132 -3.39 -7.38 19.96
CA GLY A 132 -4.19 -6.48 20.80
C GLY A 132 -5.37 -5.79 20.13
#